data_AF-A0A164I910-F1
#
_entry.id   AF-A0A164I910-F1
#
_cell.length_a   1.000
_cell.length_b   1.000
_cell.length_c   1.000
_cell.angle_alpha   90.00
_cell.angle_beta   90.00
_cell.angle_gamma   90.00
#
_symmetry.space_group_name_H-M   'P 1'
#
loop_
_entity.id
_entity.type
_entity.pdbx_description
1 polymer ?
#
loop_
_entity_poly.entity_id
_entity_poly.type
_entity_poly.pdbx_seq_one_letter_code
_entity_poly.pdbx_strand_id
1 'polypeptide(L)'
;ATESSLPSKVALSLRNTGGSYWYKYSYDKAFADVSHSHRTADEGLDFSVGFPLFPARAVGSYSDTLSVLLCYDANCNREVPGGPFNLPMRLDVGYFAVAEADVEPLQPAQTTVLTHDVLGAAYSAALDAVVTVSARPTATLRLHDLRSGQVRTVPLAVPPTSLSLSADGLRAAVGHDAAVTLLDLQADSPEPARRFDVPLAVGSLVLAGDRVVAMGSVSNNSNPIYWLDTKTGLASRFDAAFG
;
A
#
# COMPACT_ATOMS: atom_id res chain seq x y z
N ALA A 1 6.65 -4.74 1.67
CA ALA A 1 5.41 -4.33 1.00
C ALA A 1 5.51 -4.79 -0.45
N THR A 2 4.82 -5.88 -0.77
CA THR A 2 4.68 -6.38 -2.14
C THR A 2 3.87 -5.35 -2.93
N GLU A 3 4.48 -4.82 -3.98
CA GLU A 3 3.87 -3.84 -4.88
C GLU A 3 2.54 -4.38 -5.42
N SER A 4 1.45 -3.68 -5.13
CA SER A 4 0.19 -3.87 -5.84
C SER A 4 0.29 -3.10 -7.16
N SER A 5 1.04 -3.65 -8.13
CA SER A 5 0.64 -3.46 -9.51
C SER A 5 -0.55 -4.39 -9.73
N LEU A 6 -1.65 -3.90 -10.29
CA LEU A 6 -2.67 -4.78 -10.86
C LEU A 6 -2.20 -5.09 -12.28
N PRO A 7 -1.50 -6.22 -12.52
CA PRO A 7 -0.99 -6.51 -13.85
C PRO A 7 -2.17 -6.63 -14.82
N SER A 8 -2.21 -5.76 -15.82
CA SER A 8 -3.14 -5.90 -16.93
C SER A 8 -2.52 -6.84 -17.94
N LYS A 9 -3.24 -7.92 -18.26
CA LYS A 9 -2.79 -8.92 -19.24
C LYS A 9 -3.43 -8.64 -20.59
N VAL A 10 -2.60 -8.56 -21.63
CA VAL A 10 -3.05 -8.49 -23.02
C VAL A 10 -2.51 -9.73 -23.74
N ALA A 11 -3.41 -10.50 -24.34
CA ALA A 11 -3.07 -11.70 -25.09
C ALA A 11 -3.13 -11.41 -26.59
N LEU A 12 -2.04 -11.70 -27.31
CA LEU A 12 -2.02 -11.75 -28.77
C LEU A 12 -2.16 -13.19 -29.21
N SER A 13 -3.33 -13.56 -29.74
CA SER A 13 -3.52 -14.88 -30.32
C SER A 13 -2.95 -14.91 -31.73
N LEU A 14 -2.07 -15.88 -31.98
CA LEU A 14 -1.43 -16.08 -33.27
C LEU A 14 -1.91 -17.39 -33.87
N ARG A 15 -2.77 -17.31 -34.88
CA ARG A 15 -3.14 -18.48 -35.67
C ARG A 15 -2.03 -18.75 -36.68
N ASN A 16 -1.12 -19.64 -36.32
CA ASN A 16 -0.06 -20.09 -37.22
C ASN A 16 -0.38 -21.49 -37.76
N THR A 17 -0.31 -21.66 -39.07
CA THR A 17 -0.57 -22.93 -39.77
C THR A 17 0.67 -23.82 -39.91
N GLY A 18 1.76 -23.57 -39.17
CA GLY A 18 2.85 -24.56 -39.03
C GLY A 18 4.30 -24.03 -38.94
N GLY A 19 4.57 -22.79 -38.53
CA GLY A 19 5.94 -22.27 -38.37
C GLY A 19 6.26 -21.68 -36.99
N SER A 20 7.56 -21.56 -36.65
CA SER A 20 8.02 -20.74 -35.52
C SER A 20 7.96 -19.26 -35.89
N TYR A 21 7.65 -18.40 -34.91
CA TYR A 21 7.70 -16.95 -35.06
C TYR A 21 8.67 -16.34 -34.04
N TRP A 22 9.25 -15.20 -34.39
CA TRP A 22 10.07 -14.37 -33.51
C TRP A 22 9.37 -13.03 -33.31
N TYR A 23 9.73 -12.29 -32.26
CA TYR A 23 9.18 -10.97 -32.03
C TYR A 23 10.19 -10.01 -31.40
N LYS A 24 9.95 -8.73 -31.64
CA LYS A 24 10.58 -7.60 -30.95
C LYS A 24 9.47 -6.74 -30.36
N TYR A 25 9.72 -6.15 -29.19
CA TYR A 25 8.78 -5.21 -28.59
C TYR A 25 9.50 -3.99 -28.05
N SER A 26 8.83 -2.85 -28.08
CA SER A 26 9.32 -1.58 -27.57
C SER A 26 8.22 -0.79 -26.88
N TYR A 27 8.60 -0.07 -25.83
CA TYR A 27 7.75 0.78 -24.99
C TYR A 27 8.66 1.76 -24.23
N ASP A 28 8.09 2.80 -23.63
CA ASP A 28 8.81 3.67 -22.71
C ASP A 28 9.00 2.98 -21.35
N LYS A 29 10.23 2.56 -21.07
CA LYS A 29 10.61 1.94 -19.78
C LYS A 29 10.50 2.91 -18.59
N ALA A 30 10.48 4.22 -18.85
CA ALA A 30 10.18 5.21 -17.83
C ALA A 30 8.69 5.31 -17.53
N PHE A 31 7.80 4.67 -18.32
CA PHE A 31 6.35 4.66 -18.14
C PHE A 31 5.81 3.35 -17.57
N ALA A 32 6.19 2.22 -18.15
CA ALA A 32 5.71 0.89 -17.78
C ALA A 32 6.86 -0.11 -17.60
N ASP A 33 6.57 -1.23 -16.96
CA ASP A 33 7.36 -2.46 -17.02
C ASP A 33 6.57 -3.51 -17.78
N VAL A 34 7.17 -4.09 -18.82
CA VAL A 34 6.50 -5.09 -19.66
C VAL A 34 7.28 -6.39 -19.57
N SER A 35 6.60 -7.40 -19.03
CA SER A 35 7.06 -8.78 -19.04
C SER A 35 6.24 -9.60 -20.03
N HIS A 36 6.81 -10.70 -20.49
CA HIS A 36 6.17 -11.60 -21.45
C HIS A 36 6.42 -13.05 -21.06
N SER A 37 5.48 -13.93 -21.38
CA SER A 37 5.64 -15.36 -21.19
C SER A 37 5.44 -16.10 -22.51
N HIS A 38 6.35 -17.03 -22.82
CA HIS A 38 6.10 -18.02 -23.86
C HIS A 38 5.23 -19.13 -23.26
N ARG A 39 4.01 -19.31 -23.78
CA ARG A 39 3.25 -20.54 -23.48
C ARG A 39 3.73 -21.65 -24.40
N THR A 40 4.18 -22.75 -23.81
CA THR A 40 4.42 -24.01 -24.53
C THR A 40 3.10 -24.76 -24.68
N ALA A 41 2.36 -24.43 -25.74
CA ALA A 41 1.38 -25.23 -26.47
C ALA A 41 0.51 -24.27 -27.30
N ASP A 42 0.89 -24.10 -28.56
CA ASP A 42 0.09 -23.72 -29.74
C ASP A 42 -0.54 -22.33 -29.98
N GLU A 43 -0.79 -21.37 -29.06
CA GLU A 43 -1.79 -20.31 -29.44
C GLU A 43 -1.56 -18.81 -29.11
N GLY A 44 -0.40 -18.36 -28.62
CA GLY A 44 -0.19 -16.90 -28.50
C GLY A 44 0.97 -16.40 -27.67
N LEU A 45 1.11 -15.07 -27.65
CA LEU A 45 2.08 -14.30 -26.88
C LEU A 45 1.33 -13.45 -25.85
N ASP A 46 1.59 -13.69 -24.56
CA ASP A 46 1.02 -12.91 -23.47
C ASP A 46 2.01 -11.81 -23.04
N PHE A 47 1.51 -10.57 -23.01
CA PHE A 47 2.21 -9.45 -22.40
C PHE A 47 1.52 -9.07 -21.08
N SER A 48 2.34 -8.92 -20.04
CA SER A 48 1.91 -8.38 -18.75
C SER A 48 2.51 -7.00 -18.59
N VAL A 49 1.65 -5.99 -18.50
CA VAL A 49 2.04 -4.59 -18.31
C VAL A 49 1.84 -4.23 -16.85
N GLY A 50 2.93 -3.87 -16.18
CA GLY A 50 2.95 -3.25 -14.87
C GLY A 50 3.25 -1.76 -14.99
N PHE A 51 2.64 -0.94 -14.14
CA PHE A 51 2.96 0.48 -14.06
C PHE A 51 3.73 0.73 -12.77
N PRO A 52 5.01 1.14 -12.81
CA PRO A 52 5.73 1.52 -11.61
C PRO A 52 5.08 2.78 -11.04
N LEU A 53 4.57 2.66 -9.82
CA LEU A 53 3.99 3.76 -9.03
C LEU A 53 4.97 4.31 -8.00
N PHE A 54 6.22 3.84 -7.96
CA PHE A 54 7.24 4.33 -7.04
C PHE A 54 8.50 4.82 -7.77
N PRO A 55 9.03 6.03 -7.50
CA PRO A 55 8.42 7.07 -6.65
C PRO A 55 7.06 7.49 -7.21
N ALA A 56 6.16 7.94 -6.32
CA ALA A 56 4.77 8.30 -6.66
C ALA A 56 4.72 9.16 -7.94
N ARG A 57 4.09 8.63 -9.01
CA ARG A 57 3.73 9.47 -10.15
C ARG A 57 2.73 10.52 -9.68
N ALA A 58 2.85 11.73 -10.19
CA ALA A 58 1.89 12.77 -9.89
C ALA A 58 0.50 12.37 -10.38
N VAL A 59 -0.54 13.00 -9.81
CA VAL A 59 -1.89 12.93 -10.36
C VAL A 59 -1.86 13.43 -11.80
N GLY A 60 -2.49 12.69 -12.71
CA GLY A 60 -2.51 13.01 -14.13
C GLY A 60 -2.83 11.81 -15.02
N SER A 61 -2.99 12.10 -16.30
CA SER A 61 -3.17 11.10 -17.35
C SER A 61 -1.85 10.84 -18.04
N TYR A 62 -1.48 9.57 -18.12
CA TYR A 62 -0.29 9.10 -18.77
C TYR A 62 -0.67 8.11 -19.88
N SER A 63 0.02 8.19 -21.00
CA SER A 63 -0.22 7.32 -22.14
C SER A 63 1.08 6.97 -22.83
N ASP A 64 1.18 5.73 -23.29
CA ASP A 64 2.27 5.25 -24.13
C ASP A 64 1.74 4.13 -25.04
N THR A 65 2.57 3.58 -25.91
CA THR A 65 2.20 2.50 -26.82
C THR A 65 3.21 1.37 -26.74
N LEU A 66 2.73 0.17 -26.39
CA LEU A 66 3.50 -1.05 -26.55
C LEU A 66 3.45 -1.46 -28.02
N SER A 67 4.58 -1.38 -28.70
CA SER A 67 4.72 -1.81 -30.10
C SER A 67 5.29 -3.21 -30.15
N VAL A 68 4.60 -4.13 -30.84
CA VAL A 68 5.03 -5.53 -31.00
C VAL A 68 5.20 -5.85 -32.48
N LEU A 69 6.41 -6.18 -32.88
CA LEU A 69 6.75 -6.60 -34.25
C LEU A 69 6.92 -8.11 -34.28
N LEU A 70 6.15 -8.80 -35.12
CA LEU A 70 6.28 -10.23 -35.37
C LEU A 70 7.11 -10.50 -36.62
N CYS A 71 7.90 -11.55 -36.59
CA CYS A 71 8.94 -11.81 -37.58
C CYS A 71 9.01 -13.30 -37.94
N TYR A 72 9.37 -13.58 -39.20
CA TYR A 72 9.66 -14.91 -39.70
C TYR A 72 11.12 -15.34 -39.50
N ASP A 73 11.97 -14.48 -38.96
CA ASP A 73 13.36 -14.78 -38.63
C ASP A 73 13.79 -14.14 -37.30
N ALA A 74 14.82 -14.71 -36.67
CA ALA A 74 15.31 -14.29 -35.35
C ALA A 74 15.87 -12.86 -35.31
N ASN A 75 16.38 -12.36 -36.43
CA ASN A 75 16.91 -11.01 -36.51
C ASN A 75 15.82 -9.96 -36.80
N CYS A 76 14.59 -10.41 -37.09
CA CYS A 76 13.48 -9.59 -37.56
C CYS A 76 13.82 -8.79 -38.82
N ASN A 77 14.45 -9.43 -39.79
CA ASN A 77 14.69 -8.84 -41.11
C ASN A 77 13.50 -9.05 -42.06
N ARG A 78 12.63 -10.03 -41.76
CA ARG A 78 11.44 -10.38 -42.51
C ARG A 78 10.22 -10.32 -41.60
N GLU A 79 9.56 -9.18 -41.65
CA GLU A 79 8.38 -8.89 -40.84
C GLU A 79 7.15 -9.68 -41.32
N VAL A 80 6.29 -10.04 -40.37
CA VAL A 80 4.96 -10.57 -40.68
C VAL A 80 4.07 -9.41 -41.16
N PRO A 81 3.42 -9.51 -42.33
CA PRO A 81 2.50 -8.48 -42.81
C PRO A 81 1.41 -8.17 -41.79
N GLY A 82 1.14 -6.88 -41.58
CA GLY A 82 0.15 -6.40 -40.59
C GLY A 82 0.74 -5.97 -39.25
N GLY A 83 2.05 -6.14 -39.05
CA GLY A 83 2.80 -5.50 -37.96
C GLY A 83 3.36 -4.11 -38.33
N PRO A 84 3.90 -3.35 -37.35
CA PRO A 84 3.87 -3.65 -35.92
C PRO A 84 2.46 -3.47 -35.32
N PHE A 85 2.13 -4.32 -34.34
CA PHE A 85 0.91 -4.21 -33.55
C PHE A 85 1.13 -3.18 -32.45
N ASN A 86 0.36 -2.09 -32.49
CA ASN A 86 0.46 -0.99 -31.54
C ASN A 86 -0.67 -1.10 -30.51
N LEU A 87 -0.30 -1.37 -29.27
CA LEU A 87 -1.21 -1.51 -28.13
C LEU A 87 -1.14 -0.22 -27.31
N PRO A 88 -2.17 0.67 -27.39
CA PRO A 88 -2.19 1.87 -26.58
C PRO A 88 -2.36 1.50 -25.11
N MET A 89 -1.52 2.08 -24.26
CA MET A 89 -1.56 1.93 -22.82
C MET A 89 -1.95 3.28 -22.21
N ARG A 90 -2.86 3.25 -21.23
CA ARG A 90 -3.29 4.44 -20.50
C ARG A 90 -3.29 4.15 -19.01
N LEU A 91 -2.73 5.08 -18.25
CA LEU A 91 -2.75 5.10 -16.80
C LEU A 91 -3.26 6.48 -16.37
N ASP A 92 -4.43 6.50 -15.74
CA ASP A 92 -4.92 7.70 -15.05
C ASP A 92 -4.61 7.54 -13.55
N VAL A 93 -3.78 8.43 -13.01
CA VAL A 93 -3.47 8.52 -11.59
C VAL A 93 -4.33 9.63 -11.00
N GLY A 94 -5.20 9.32 -10.06
CA GLY A 94 -6.10 10.30 -9.46
C GLY A 94 -6.87 9.75 -8.26
N TYR A 95 -7.73 10.61 -7.70
CA TYR A 95 -8.62 10.27 -6.60
C TYR A 95 -9.96 9.80 -7.15
N PHE A 96 -10.06 8.52 -7.45
CA PHE A 96 -11.28 7.89 -7.93
C PHE A 96 -12.13 7.45 -6.73
N ALA A 97 -12.73 8.40 -6.02
CA ALA A 97 -13.82 8.06 -5.12
C ALA A 97 -15.01 7.62 -5.97
N VAL A 98 -15.65 6.50 -5.60
CA VAL A 98 -16.96 6.16 -6.19
C VAL A 98 -17.91 7.27 -5.80
N ALA A 99 -18.46 7.98 -6.79
CA ALA A 99 -19.43 9.02 -6.53
C ALA A 99 -20.67 8.37 -5.90
N GLU A 100 -20.99 8.75 -4.67
CA GLU A 100 -22.29 8.42 -4.10
C GLU A 100 -23.36 9.26 -4.80
N ALA A 101 -24.54 8.67 -5.05
CA ALA A 101 -25.64 9.39 -5.67
C ALA A 101 -25.98 10.63 -4.82
N ASP A 102 -26.15 11.77 -5.47
CA ASP A 102 -26.50 13.05 -4.85
C ASP A 102 -25.46 13.63 -3.87
N VAL A 103 -24.24 13.08 -3.84
CA VAL A 103 -23.10 13.65 -3.10
C VAL A 103 -22.08 14.17 -4.09
N GLU A 104 -21.87 15.49 -4.12
CA GLU A 104 -20.80 16.07 -4.92
C GLU A 104 -19.44 15.60 -4.37
N PRO A 105 -18.63 14.89 -5.18
CA PRO A 105 -17.36 14.38 -4.70
C PRO A 105 -16.41 15.56 -4.43
N LEU A 106 -15.98 15.68 -3.17
CA LEU A 106 -14.99 16.67 -2.80
C LEU A 106 -13.65 16.29 -3.42
N GLN A 107 -13.22 17.04 -4.42
CA GLN A 107 -11.88 16.93 -4.98
C GLN A 107 -10.90 17.67 -4.05
N PRO A 108 -9.77 17.06 -3.69
CA PRO A 108 -8.75 17.75 -2.91
C PRO A 108 -8.21 18.93 -3.75
N ALA A 109 -8.40 20.16 -3.25
CA ALA A 109 -7.92 21.37 -3.92
C ALA A 109 -6.38 21.45 -3.98
N GLN A 110 -5.71 20.81 -3.03
CA GLN A 110 -4.27 20.73 -2.96
C GLN A 110 -3.85 19.38 -2.36
N THR A 111 -2.75 18.84 -2.87
CA THR A 111 -2.16 17.60 -2.38
C THR A 111 -0.69 17.83 -2.06
N THR A 112 -0.23 17.27 -0.96
CA THR A 112 1.19 17.31 -0.58
C THR A 112 1.72 15.90 -0.53
N VAL A 113 2.80 15.65 -1.28
CA VAL A 113 3.53 14.38 -1.19
C VAL A 113 4.32 14.37 0.10
N LEU A 114 4.09 13.36 0.92
CA LEU A 114 4.85 13.14 2.15
C LEU A 114 6.23 12.56 1.82
N THR A 115 7.26 13.04 2.52
CA THR A 115 8.66 12.56 2.38
C THR A 115 8.93 11.28 3.18
N HIS A 116 7.89 10.64 3.69
CA HIS A 116 7.91 9.47 4.55
C HIS A 116 6.75 8.55 4.18
N ASP A 117 6.82 7.28 4.61
CA ASP A 117 5.68 6.37 4.44
C ASP A 117 4.62 6.58 5.51
N VAL A 118 3.39 6.17 5.22
CA VAL A 118 2.28 6.15 6.18
C VAL A 118 1.78 4.72 6.29
N LEU A 119 2.04 4.09 7.44
CA LEU A 119 1.61 2.72 7.73
C LEU A 119 0.25 2.67 8.43
N GLY A 120 -0.11 3.75 9.12
CA GLY A 120 -1.41 3.91 9.75
C GLY A 120 -1.71 5.39 9.93
N ALA A 121 -3.00 5.74 9.82
CA ALA A 121 -3.48 7.09 10.03
C ALA A 121 -4.84 7.06 10.75
N ALA A 122 -5.07 8.04 11.62
CA ALA A 122 -6.35 8.22 12.31
C ALA A 122 -6.58 9.71 12.60
N TYR A 123 -7.83 10.15 12.55
CA TYR A 123 -8.19 11.53 12.89
C TYR A 123 -8.57 11.64 14.37
N SER A 124 -8.00 12.63 15.07
CA SER A 124 -8.41 13.04 16.41
C SER A 124 -9.26 14.30 16.32
N ALA A 125 -10.55 14.16 16.57
CA ALA A 125 -11.47 15.31 16.62
C ALA A 125 -11.15 16.25 17.79
N ALA A 126 -10.70 15.73 18.93
CA ALA A 126 -10.37 16.53 20.10
C ALA A 126 -9.15 17.43 19.90
N LEU A 127 -8.21 17.00 19.04
CA LEU A 127 -7.00 17.76 18.70
C LEU A 127 -7.11 18.46 17.34
N ASP A 128 -8.19 18.21 16.59
CA ASP A 128 -8.34 18.61 15.18
C ASP A 128 -7.08 18.30 14.36
N ALA A 129 -6.61 17.05 14.48
CA ALA A 129 -5.33 16.62 13.94
C ALA A 129 -5.41 15.23 13.33
N VAL A 130 -4.64 15.01 12.26
CA VAL A 130 -4.40 13.67 11.72
C VAL A 130 -3.16 13.10 12.39
N VAL A 131 -3.29 11.92 12.99
CA VAL A 131 -2.18 11.17 13.58
C VAL A 131 -1.73 10.12 12.59
N THR A 132 -0.45 10.10 12.24
CA THR A 132 0.15 9.12 11.31
C THR A 132 1.33 8.41 11.96
N VAL A 133 1.58 7.17 11.55
CA VAL A 133 2.80 6.44 11.91
C VAL A 133 3.58 6.05 10.65
N SER A 134 4.90 6.19 10.72
CA SER A 134 5.84 5.87 9.62
C SER A 134 6.92 4.93 10.12
N ALA A 135 7.45 4.07 9.24
CA ALA A 135 8.67 3.31 9.50
C ALA A 135 9.88 3.91 8.77
N ARG A 136 9.67 4.62 7.65
CA ARG A 136 10.72 5.16 6.78
C ARG A 136 10.53 6.65 6.51
N PRO A 137 11.61 7.45 6.47
CA PRO A 137 13.01 7.04 6.68
C PRO A 137 13.31 6.70 8.15
N THR A 138 12.48 7.14 9.08
CA THR A 138 12.61 6.87 10.51
C THR A 138 11.26 6.46 11.11
N ALA A 139 11.34 5.60 12.14
CA ALA A 139 10.18 5.18 12.91
C ALA A 139 9.66 6.34 13.76
N THR A 140 8.49 6.87 13.41
CA THR A 140 7.93 8.04 14.08
C THR A 140 6.41 8.03 14.07
N LEU A 141 5.81 8.60 15.10
CA LEU A 141 4.43 9.07 15.09
C LEU A 141 4.45 10.58 14.79
N ARG A 142 3.54 11.05 13.94
CA ARG A 142 3.36 12.47 13.63
C ARG A 142 1.92 12.89 13.91
N LEU A 143 1.74 14.05 14.51
CA LEU A 143 0.45 14.74 14.64
C LEU A 143 0.48 15.93 13.68
N HIS A 144 -0.41 15.91 12.70
CA HIS A 144 -0.59 16.97 11.71
C HIS A 144 -1.78 17.81 12.15
N ASP A 145 -1.52 18.96 12.77
CA ASP A 145 -2.54 19.90 13.23
C ASP A 145 -3.20 20.56 12.02
N LEU A 146 -4.52 20.38 11.87
CA LEU A 146 -5.23 20.85 10.67
C LEU A 146 -5.52 22.36 10.70
N ARG A 147 -5.41 23.00 11.87
CA ARG A 147 -5.70 24.42 12.05
C ARG A 147 -4.49 25.30 11.72
N SER A 148 -3.33 24.88 12.18
CA SER A 148 -2.06 25.61 12.06
C SER A 148 -1.17 25.06 10.94
N GLY A 149 -1.42 23.83 10.48
CA GLY A 149 -0.55 23.12 9.54
C GLY A 149 0.77 22.63 10.15
N GLN A 150 0.95 22.79 11.47
CA GLN A 150 2.15 22.34 12.16
C GLN A 150 2.18 20.83 12.34
N VAL A 151 3.38 20.27 12.34
CA VAL A 151 3.59 18.83 12.53
C VAL A 151 4.43 18.57 13.77
N ARG A 152 3.84 17.95 14.79
CA ARG A 152 4.58 17.43 15.96
C ARG A 152 5.05 16.01 15.66
N THR A 153 6.34 15.73 15.90
CA THR A 153 6.92 14.41 15.68
C THR A 153 7.33 13.78 17.00
N VAL A 154 6.98 12.51 17.19
CA VAL A 154 7.41 11.69 18.33
C VAL A 154 8.21 10.49 17.80
N PRO A 155 9.48 10.31 18.20
CA PRO A 155 10.27 9.17 17.78
C PRO A 155 9.70 7.86 18.37
N LEU A 156 9.68 6.81 17.54
CA LEU A 156 9.34 5.45 17.98
C LEU A 156 10.62 4.62 18.00
N ALA A 157 10.80 3.84 19.07
CA ALA A 157 12.01 3.01 19.22
C ALA A 157 12.08 1.85 18.22
N VAL A 158 10.93 1.39 17.72
CA VAL A 158 10.79 0.25 16.80
C VAL A 158 9.81 0.62 15.69
N PRO A 159 10.00 0.12 14.45
CA PRO A 159 9.07 0.37 13.36
C PRO A 159 7.62 0.03 13.74
N PRO A 160 6.65 0.90 13.43
CA PRO A 160 5.24 0.65 13.68
C PRO A 160 4.66 -0.31 12.64
N THR A 161 3.60 -1.01 13.01
CA THR A 161 2.80 -1.89 12.12
C THR A 161 1.35 -1.44 12.03
N SER A 162 0.83 -0.77 13.07
CA SER A 162 -0.57 -0.33 13.17
C SER A 162 -0.72 0.85 14.12
N LEU A 163 -1.84 1.55 14.03
CA LEU A 163 -2.20 2.71 14.86
C LEU A 163 -3.68 2.64 15.24
N SER A 164 -4.01 2.96 16.49
CA SER A 164 -5.38 3.18 16.95
C SER A 164 -5.42 4.33 17.95
N LEU A 165 -6.48 5.14 17.90
CA LEU A 165 -6.73 6.21 18.87
C LEU A 165 -7.75 5.75 19.92
N SER A 166 -7.65 6.31 21.12
CA SER A 166 -8.72 6.20 22.10
C SER A 166 -9.97 6.95 21.63
N ALA A 167 -11.13 6.60 22.20
CA ALA A 167 -12.42 7.21 21.83
C ALA A 167 -12.46 8.74 22.04
N ASP A 168 -11.70 9.26 23.01
CA ASP A 168 -11.54 10.71 23.23
C ASP A 168 -10.55 11.37 22.25
N GLY A 169 -9.80 10.59 21.46
CA GLY A 169 -8.80 11.09 20.52
C GLY A 169 -7.51 11.61 21.18
N LEU A 170 -7.32 11.41 22.49
CA LEU A 170 -6.22 12.01 23.24
C LEU A 170 -5.07 11.03 23.52
N ARG A 171 -5.25 9.73 23.23
CA ARG A 171 -4.21 8.71 23.33
C ARG A 171 -4.09 7.93 22.03
N ALA A 172 -2.87 7.47 21.75
CA ALA A 172 -2.59 6.59 20.63
C ALA A 172 -1.94 5.29 21.12
N ALA A 173 -2.40 4.16 20.61
CA ALA A 173 -1.71 2.88 20.69
C ALA A 173 -1.07 2.59 19.33
N VAL A 174 0.21 2.24 19.35
CA VAL A 174 1.02 1.91 18.17
C VAL A 174 1.48 0.47 18.30
N GLY A 175 1.20 -0.33 17.28
CA GLY A 175 1.60 -1.73 17.23
C GLY A 175 3.01 -1.87 16.67
N HIS A 176 3.74 -2.85 17.15
CA HIS A 176 5.08 -3.20 16.71
C HIS A 176 5.23 -4.72 16.62
N ASP A 177 6.37 -5.17 16.13
CA ASP A 177 6.79 -6.55 16.39
C ASP A 177 7.08 -6.73 17.89
N ALA A 178 6.35 -7.67 18.52
CA ALA A 178 6.43 -8.01 19.94
C ALA A 178 6.19 -6.88 20.95
N ALA A 179 5.62 -5.74 20.54
CA ALA A 179 5.32 -4.64 21.46
C ALA A 179 4.11 -3.80 21.05
N VAL A 180 3.56 -3.08 22.04
CA VAL A 180 2.61 -1.98 21.87
C VAL A 180 3.16 -0.76 22.59
N THR A 181 3.14 0.39 21.93
CA THR A 181 3.50 1.67 22.54
C THR A 181 2.25 2.53 22.71
N LEU A 182 2.02 3.01 23.93
CA LEU A 182 0.93 3.93 24.27
C LEU A 182 1.49 5.34 24.47
N LEU A 183 0.90 6.31 23.78
CA LEU A 183 1.26 7.72 23.82
C LEU A 183 0.09 8.57 24.29
N ASP A 184 0.39 9.55 25.14
CA ASP A 184 -0.46 10.72 25.35
C ASP A 184 -0.23 11.71 24.21
N LEU A 185 -1.29 12.14 23.55
CA LEU A 185 -1.24 13.07 22.43
C LEU A 185 -1.30 14.53 22.87
N GLN A 186 -1.63 14.83 24.13
CA GLN A 186 -1.65 16.20 24.68
C GLN A 186 -0.33 16.61 25.32
N ALA A 187 0.55 15.66 25.65
CA ALA A 187 1.83 15.97 26.28
C ALA A 187 2.68 16.89 25.37
N ASP A 188 2.99 18.08 25.87
CA ASP A 188 3.84 19.08 25.18
C ASP A 188 5.31 18.65 25.10
N SER A 189 5.72 17.76 26.00
CA SER A 189 7.02 17.08 26.00
C SER A 189 6.79 15.62 25.58
N PRO A 190 7.76 14.93 24.94
CA PRO A 190 7.71 13.49 24.79
C PRO A 190 7.87 12.85 26.18
N GLU A 191 6.79 12.85 26.99
CA GLU A 191 6.63 11.88 28.07
C GLU A 191 6.98 10.52 27.49
N PRO A 192 7.79 9.70 28.21
CA PRO A 192 8.27 8.45 27.65
C PRO A 192 7.08 7.59 27.26
N ALA A 193 6.96 7.34 25.96
CA ALA A 193 5.92 6.50 25.41
C ALA A 193 5.93 5.17 26.17
N ARG A 194 4.78 4.78 26.73
CA ARG A 194 4.69 3.59 27.56
C ARG A 194 4.71 2.37 26.64
N ARG A 195 5.83 1.65 26.65
CA ARG A 195 5.98 0.41 25.88
C ARG A 195 5.58 -0.79 26.73
N PHE A 196 4.82 -1.68 26.12
CA PHE A 196 4.43 -2.96 26.69
C PHE A 196 4.87 -4.06 25.73
N ASP A 197 5.58 -5.06 26.24
CA ASP A 197 5.91 -6.23 25.44
C ASP A 197 4.68 -7.14 25.31
N VAL A 198 4.47 -7.68 24.12
CA VAL A 198 3.38 -8.61 23.83
C VAL A 198 3.93 -9.84 23.12
N PRO A 199 3.41 -11.05 23.37
CA PRO A 199 3.96 -12.29 22.83
C PRO A 199 3.52 -12.55 21.38
N LEU A 200 3.39 -11.51 20.56
CA LEU A 200 3.04 -11.61 19.15
C LEU A 200 3.62 -10.45 18.32
N ALA A 201 3.84 -10.70 17.03
CA ALA A 201 3.99 -9.63 16.06
C ALA A 201 2.62 -8.97 15.83
N VAL A 202 2.42 -7.73 16.27
CA VAL A 202 1.15 -7.03 16.15
C VAL A 202 0.92 -6.67 14.69
N GLY A 203 -0.12 -7.21 14.06
CA GLY A 203 -0.55 -6.84 12.70
C GLY A 203 -1.60 -5.73 12.70
N SER A 204 -2.52 -5.75 13.67
CA SER A 204 -3.53 -4.72 13.87
C SER A 204 -3.89 -4.60 15.34
N LEU A 205 -4.38 -3.45 15.77
CA LEU A 205 -4.83 -3.24 17.13
C LEU A 205 -5.99 -2.24 17.24
N VAL A 206 -6.70 -2.30 18.36
CA VAL A 206 -7.72 -1.31 18.76
C VAL A 206 -7.48 -0.88 20.21
N LEU A 207 -7.46 0.44 20.47
CA LEU A 207 -7.42 1.01 21.81
C LEU A 207 -8.85 1.26 22.32
N ALA A 208 -9.31 0.44 23.27
CA ALA A 208 -10.64 0.49 23.86
C ALA A 208 -10.55 0.79 25.37
N GLY A 209 -10.67 2.08 25.73
CA GLY A 209 -10.59 2.53 27.12
C GLY A 209 -9.19 2.32 27.70
N ASP A 210 -9.07 1.43 28.69
CA ASP A 210 -7.80 1.03 29.32
C ASP A 210 -7.28 -0.33 28.82
N ARG A 211 -7.74 -0.74 27.62
CA ARG A 211 -7.34 -2.01 27.00
C ARG A 211 -6.92 -1.80 25.56
N VAL A 212 -5.87 -2.51 25.15
CA VAL A 212 -5.54 -2.69 23.75
C VAL A 212 -5.92 -4.11 23.35
N VAL A 213 -6.68 -4.25 22.28
CA VAL A 213 -6.92 -5.53 21.61
C VAL A 213 -5.94 -5.62 20.45
N ALA A 214 -4.99 -6.53 20.50
CA ALA A 214 -3.96 -6.73 19.47
C ALA A 214 -4.15 -8.06 18.76
N MET A 215 -4.01 -8.04 17.43
CA MET A 215 -4.13 -9.23 16.57
C MET A 215 -2.79 -9.53 15.90
N GLY A 216 -2.44 -10.81 15.83
CA GLY A 216 -1.23 -11.29 15.17
C GLY A 216 -1.18 -10.98 13.67
N SER A 217 0.03 -10.73 13.16
CA SER A 217 0.32 -10.57 11.73
C SER A 217 0.55 -11.90 10.98
N VAL A 218 0.35 -13.05 11.62
CA VAL A 218 0.67 -14.36 11.01
C VAL A 218 -0.33 -14.73 9.92
N SER A 219 0.17 -15.23 8.78
CA SER A 219 -0.65 -15.59 7.61
C SER A 219 -1.32 -16.97 7.70
N ASN A 220 -1.31 -17.60 8.87
CA ASN A 220 -1.98 -18.88 9.08
C ASN A 220 -3.42 -18.67 9.59
N ASN A 221 -4.22 -19.73 9.56
CA ASN A 221 -5.63 -19.74 9.94
C ASN A 221 -5.88 -19.53 11.45
N SER A 222 -4.88 -19.14 12.25
CA SER A 222 -5.00 -18.94 13.69
C SER A 222 -4.29 -17.66 14.10
N ASN A 223 -4.90 -16.51 13.80
CA ASN A 223 -4.43 -15.23 14.32
C ASN A 223 -4.76 -15.11 15.81
N PRO A 224 -3.77 -15.20 16.71
CA PRO A 224 -4.06 -15.02 18.13
C PRO A 224 -4.48 -13.56 18.36
N ILE A 225 -5.52 -13.41 19.18
CA ILE A 225 -5.95 -12.11 19.69
C ILE A 225 -5.47 -12.03 21.13
N TYR A 226 -4.87 -10.90 21.49
CA TYR A 226 -4.46 -10.60 22.86
C TYR A 226 -5.15 -9.34 23.34
N TRP A 227 -5.53 -9.33 24.61
CA TRP A 227 -5.91 -8.12 25.32
C TRP A 227 -4.75 -7.71 26.22
N LEU A 228 -4.40 -6.44 26.17
CA LEU A 228 -3.36 -5.81 26.97
C LEU A 228 -4.02 -4.75 27.85
N ASP A 229 -3.85 -4.87 29.17
CA ASP A 229 -4.28 -3.83 30.10
C ASP A 229 -3.25 -2.68 30.11
N THR A 230 -3.68 -1.46 29.78
CA THR A 230 -2.78 -0.31 29.62
C THR A 230 -2.28 0.28 30.93
N LYS A 231 -2.79 -0.17 32.09
CA LYS A 231 -2.30 0.27 33.41
C LYS A 231 -1.18 -0.64 33.87
N THR A 232 -1.42 -1.95 33.80
CA THR A 232 -0.52 -2.99 34.32
C THR A 232 0.48 -3.52 33.30
N GLY A 233 0.18 -3.41 32.00
CA GLY A 233 0.97 -4.00 30.93
C GLY A 233 0.76 -5.52 30.77
N LEU A 234 -0.19 -6.11 31.49
CA LEU A 234 -0.46 -7.54 31.39
C LEU A 234 -1.17 -7.86 30.08
N ALA A 235 -0.55 -8.72 29.28
CA ALA A 235 -1.11 -9.26 28.05
C ALA A 235 -1.69 -10.66 28.32
N SER A 236 -2.90 -10.91 27.86
CA SER A 236 -3.58 -12.19 28.00
C SER A 236 -4.16 -12.61 26.65
N ARG A 237 -4.09 -13.91 26.34
CA ARG A 237 -4.63 -14.45 25.10
C ARG A 237 -6.15 -14.50 25.20
N PHE A 238 -6.83 -14.16 24.11
CA PHE A 238 -8.23 -14.45 23.94
C PHE A 238 -8.38 -15.86 23.39
N ASP A 239 -8.84 -16.77 24.23
CA ASP A 239 -9.23 -18.12 23.82
C ASP A 239 -10.74 -18.14 23.62
N ALA A 240 -11.18 -18.07 22.37
CA ALA A 240 -12.56 -18.32 22.04
C ALA A 240 -12.85 -19.82 22.25
N ALA A 241 -13.37 -20.19 23.41
CA ALA A 241 -14.06 -21.46 23.56
C ALA A 241 -15.34 -21.36 22.73
N PHE A 242 -15.28 -21.73 21.46
CA PHE A 242 -16.48 -22.05 20.69
C PHE A 242 -17.02 -23.37 21.25
N GLY A 243 -17.94 -23.27 22.21
CA GLY A 243 -18.79 -24.37 22.66
C GLY A 243 -19.93 -24.62 21.70
#